data_AF-A0A0L0SDH8-F1
#
_entry.id   AF-A0A0L0SDH8-F1
#
_cell.length_a   1.000
_cell.length_b   1.000
_cell.length_c   1.000
_cell.angle_alpha   90.00
_cell.angle_beta   90.00
_cell.angle_gamma   90.00
#
_symmetry.space_group_name_H-M   'P 1'
#
loop_
_entity.id
_entity.type
_entity.pdbx_description
1 polymer ?
#
loop_
_entity_poly.entity_id
_entity_poly.type
_entity_poly.pdbx_seq_one_letter_code
_entity_poly.pdbx_strand_id
1 'polypeptide(L)'
;MDFGLKYNILRHLLAQGLEVTVLPYDFPVHTVVDQYDGVFLSNGPGDPMQLGAAVASLRQVLQSQSARPDHIKTPIFGICMGNHVLGLAAGLKTYKLQFGNRGHNQPCLDLTSKVPKCVITSQNHGYALDDRVMPQGWAAYFRNANDGSNEGILGGGGVWRSVQFHPEARGGPVDTMYLFDEFAAQVSAFHQVRKQMAVQQSQQMVEQKVPETLIDPFVAYMAARNAVAVSSARAMQ
;
A
#
# COMPACT_ATOMS: atom_id res chain seq x y z
N MET A 1 3.78 9.17 -7.65
CA MET A 1 3.09 10.39 -8.11
C MET A 1 3.95 11.59 -7.73
N ASP A 2 4.41 12.34 -8.72
CA ASP A 2 5.22 13.55 -8.53
C ASP A 2 4.34 14.79 -8.45
N PHE A 3 4.23 15.37 -7.25
CA PHE A 3 3.57 16.64 -7.00
C PHE A 3 4.55 17.82 -6.84
N GLY A 4 5.84 17.63 -7.15
CA GLY A 4 6.94 18.54 -6.81
C GLY A 4 7.95 17.87 -5.89
N LEU A 5 8.32 16.63 -6.20
CA LEU A 5 9.09 15.74 -5.34
C LEU A 5 10.45 16.34 -4.96
N LYS A 6 10.84 16.16 -3.70
CA LYS A 6 12.21 16.34 -3.26
C LYS A 6 13.03 15.11 -3.63
N TYR A 7 14.18 15.30 -4.28
CA TYR A 7 15.07 14.20 -4.67
C TYR A 7 15.49 13.27 -3.52
N ASN A 8 15.47 13.74 -2.27
CA ASN A 8 15.83 12.87 -1.15
C ASN A 8 14.81 11.77 -0.90
N ILE A 9 13.53 12.00 -1.22
CA ILE A 9 12.51 10.95 -1.21
C ILE A 9 12.94 9.80 -2.12
N LEU A 10 13.34 10.12 -3.36
CA LEU A 10 13.82 9.10 -4.31
C LEU A 10 15.06 8.37 -3.79
N ARG A 11 16.04 9.10 -3.22
CA ARG A 11 17.24 8.46 -2.66
C ARG A 11 16.90 7.44 -1.58
N HIS A 12 15.99 7.78 -0.66
CA HIS A 12 15.57 6.87 0.40
C HIS A 12 14.80 5.67 -0.15
N LEU A 13 13.89 5.84 -1.11
CA LEU A 13 13.18 4.72 -1.73
C LEU A 13 14.14 3.76 -2.47
N LEU A 14 15.07 4.31 -3.26
CA LEU A 14 16.07 3.51 -3.98
C LEU A 14 17.04 2.80 -3.01
N ALA A 15 17.41 3.43 -1.89
CA ALA A 15 18.26 2.82 -0.88
C ALA A 15 17.60 1.60 -0.19
N GLN A 16 16.27 1.51 -0.20
CA GLN A 16 15.52 0.35 0.27
C GLN A 16 15.46 -0.79 -0.78
N GLY A 17 16.10 -0.62 -1.93
CA GLY A 17 16.06 -1.61 -3.02
C GLY A 17 14.78 -1.59 -3.85
N LEU A 18 13.97 -0.52 -3.75
CA LEU A 18 12.76 -0.37 -4.56
C LEU A 18 13.10 0.13 -5.97
N GLU A 19 12.46 -0.43 -6.99
CA GLU A 19 12.40 0.15 -8.33
C GLU A 19 11.32 1.24 -8.35
N VAL A 20 11.66 2.43 -8.86
CA VAL A 20 10.77 3.61 -8.78
C VAL A 20 10.48 4.18 -10.16
N THR A 21 9.21 4.11 -10.55
CA THR A 21 8.66 4.84 -11.71
C THR A 21 8.05 6.17 -11.25
N VAL A 22 8.59 7.28 -11.74
CA VAL A 22 8.05 8.62 -11.46
C VAL A 22 6.96 8.95 -12.46
N LEU A 23 5.74 9.18 -11.96
CA LEU A 23 4.55 9.51 -12.76
C LEU A 23 4.16 10.98 -12.55
N PRO A 24 3.70 11.69 -13.60
CA PRO A 24 3.20 13.06 -13.50
C PRO A 24 2.09 13.25 -12.46
N TYR A 25 1.92 14.49 -11.98
CA TYR A 25 0.98 14.82 -10.91
C TYR A 25 -0.48 14.46 -11.22
N ASP A 26 -0.89 14.54 -12.48
CA ASP A 26 -2.25 14.30 -12.98
C ASP A 26 -2.44 12.92 -13.62
N PHE A 27 -1.41 12.06 -13.54
CA PHE A 27 -1.44 10.75 -14.16
C PHE A 27 -2.60 9.87 -13.61
N PRO A 28 -3.35 9.15 -14.46
CA PRO A 28 -4.50 8.35 -14.06
C PRO A 28 -4.08 7.01 -13.41
N VAL A 29 -3.44 7.07 -12.23
CA VAL A 29 -2.90 5.90 -11.50
C VAL A 29 -3.90 4.75 -11.29
N HIS A 30 -5.20 5.02 -11.20
CA HIS A 30 -6.24 3.97 -11.12
C HIS A 30 -6.23 2.98 -12.29
N THR A 31 -5.74 3.37 -13.46
CA THR A 31 -5.67 2.52 -14.66
C THR A 31 -4.55 1.48 -14.62
N VAL A 32 -3.54 1.70 -13.77
CA VAL A 32 -2.31 0.89 -13.76
C VAL A 32 -1.91 0.45 -12.35
N VAL A 33 -2.69 0.75 -11.31
CA VAL A 33 -2.30 0.47 -9.92
C VAL A 33 -1.94 -1.00 -9.69
N ASP A 34 -2.63 -1.94 -10.35
CA ASP A 34 -2.37 -3.37 -10.24
C ASP A 34 -1.05 -3.82 -10.92
N GLN A 35 -0.38 -2.94 -11.65
CA GLN A 35 0.96 -3.18 -12.21
C GLN A 35 2.08 -2.82 -11.23
N TYR A 36 1.75 -2.18 -10.10
CA TYR A 36 2.72 -1.75 -9.09
C TYR A 36 2.53 -2.51 -7.78
N ASP A 37 3.62 -2.65 -7.03
CA ASP A 37 3.61 -3.24 -5.68
C ASP A 37 3.42 -2.20 -4.57
N GLY A 38 3.40 -0.92 -4.91
CA GLY A 38 3.15 0.18 -3.99
C GLY A 38 2.97 1.51 -4.72
N VAL A 39 2.23 2.43 -4.11
CA VAL A 39 2.05 3.79 -4.63
C VAL A 39 2.60 4.80 -3.65
N PHE A 40 3.54 5.62 -4.11
CA PHE A 40 4.10 6.72 -3.32
C PHE A 40 3.57 8.07 -3.81
N LEU A 41 3.11 8.91 -2.87
CA LEU A 41 2.57 10.24 -3.11
C LEU A 41 3.56 11.28 -2.56
N SER A 42 4.27 12.00 -3.44
CA SER A 42 5.36 12.89 -3.01
C SER A 42 4.86 14.15 -2.30
N ASN A 43 5.81 14.95 -1.81
CA ASN A 43 5.55 16.34 -1.46
C ASN A 43 5.24 17.19 -2.70
N GLY A 44 4.78 18.43 -2.48
CA GLY A 44 4.47 19.38 -3.53
C GLY A 44 4.11 20.77 -3.00
N PRO A 45 4.19 21.82 -3.83
CA PRO A 45 3.77 23.17 -3.48
C PRO A 45 2.28 23.39 -3.76
N GLY A 46 1.75 24.52 -3.30
CA GLY A 46 0.45 25.04 -3.73
C GLY A 46 -0.74 24.56 -2.89
N ASP A 47 -1.94 24.79 -3.43
CA ASP A 47 -3.20 24.44 -2.81
C ASP A 47 -3.61 23.02 -3.19
N PRO A 48 -3.81 22.09 -2.23
CA PRO A 48 -4.20 20.72 -2.52
C PRO A 48 -5.55 20.60 -3.26
N MET A 49 -6.42 21.60 -3.17
CA MET A 49 -7.70 21.63 -3.89
C MET A 49 -7.52 21.73 -5.42
N GLN A 50 -6.33 22.13 -5.90
CA GLN A 50 -6.02 22.17 -7.33
C GLN A 50 -5.64 20.80 -7.91
N LEU A 51 -5.41 19.78 -7.07
CA LEU A 51 -5.06 18.43 -7.50
C LEU A 51 -6.27 17.52 -7.73
N GLY A 52 -7.37 18.08 -8.24
CA GLY A 52 -8.64 17.38 -8.42
C GLY A 52 -8.53 16.09 -9.24
N ALA A 53 -7.74 16.09 -10.31
CA ALA A 53 -7.50 14.90 -11.13
C ALA A 53 -6.77 13.78 -10.35
N ALA A 54 -5.72 14.13 -9.61
CA ALA A 54 -4.97 13.18 -8.78
C ALA A 54 -5.86 12.60 -7.66
N VAL A 55 -6.63 13.46 -6.99
CA VAL A 55 -7.58 13.06 -5.94
C VAL A 55 -8.65 12.13 -6.48
N ALA A 56 -9.23 12.44 -7.66
CA ALA A 56 -10.24 11.60 -8.29
C ALA A 56 -9.68 10.23 -8.67
N SER A 57 -8.49 10.20 -9.28
CA SER A 57 -7.80 8.95 -9.63
C SER A 57 -7.47 8.12 -8.39
N LEU A 58 -6.91 8.73 -7.35
CA LEU A 58 -6.60 8.02 -6.11
C LEU A 58 -7.86 7.52 -5.40
N ARG A 59 -8.96 8.26 -5.43
CA ARG A 59 -10.24 7.80 -4.87
C ARG A 59 -10.72 6.52 -5.54
N GLN A 60 -10.59 6.41 -6.87
CA GLN A 60 -10.91 5.18 -7.58
C GLN A 60 -10.00 4.02 -7.18
N VAL A 61 -8.71 4.26 -6.96
CA VAL A 61 -7.79 3.26 -6.38
C VAL A 61 -8.28 2.78 -5.02
N LEU A 62 -8.59 3.70 -4.09
CA LEU A 62 -9.04 3.33 -2.75
C LEU A 62 -10.33 2.50 -2.79
N GLN A 63 -11.26 2.85 -3.66
CA GLN A 63 -12.52 2.12 -3.86
C GLN A 63 -12.28 0.72 -4.45
N SER A 64 -11.50 0.62 -5.53
CA SER A 64 -11.24 -0.68 -6.18
C SER A 64 -10.47 -1.63 -5.27
N GLN A 65 -9.47 -1.12 -4.55
CA GLN A 65 -8.69 -1.90 -3.59
C GLN A 65 -9.52 -2.31 -2.37
N SER A 66 -10.47 -1.49 -1.90
CA SER A 66 -11.40 -1.87 -0.82
C SER A 66 -12.36 -2.97 -1.22
N ALA A 67 -12.79 -2.98 -2.48
CA ALA A 67 -13.76 -3.94 -3.01
C ALA A 67 -13.14 -5.28 -3.42
N ARG A 68 -11.81 -5.45 -3.31
CA ARG A 68 -11.16 -6.71 -3.69
C ARG A 68 -11.64 -7.87 -2.81
N PRO A 69 -12.01 -9.02 -3.40
CA PRO A 69 -12.43 -10.20 -2.64
C PRO A 69 -11.34 -10.80 -1.75
N ASP A 70 -10.07 -10.66 -2.15
CA ASP A 70 -8.93 -11.18 -1.41
C ASP A 70 -8.53 -10.31 -0.20
N HIS A 71 -9.13 -9.11 -0.08
CA HIS A 71 -8.83 -8.08 0.92
C HIS A 71 -7.37 -7.58 0.94
N ILE A 72 -6.55 -7.95 -0.06
CA ILE A 72 -5.14 -7.58 -0.18
C ILE A 72 -5.05 -6.26 -0.94
N LYS A 73 -4.55 -5.22 -0.27
CA LYS A 73 -4.53 -3.85 -0.79
C LYS A 73 -3.12 -3.45 -1.13
N THR A 74 -2.96 -2.77 -2.26
CA THR A 74 -1.70 -2.14 -2.65
C THR A 74 -1.32 -1.10 -1.58
N PRO A 75 -0.11 -1.17 -0.99
CA PRO A 75 0.37 -0.19 -0.02
C PRO A 75 0.45 1.21 -0.63
N ILE A 76 0.05 2.22 0.15
CA ILE A 76 0.10 3.63 -0.26
C ILE A 76 0.79 4.43 0.83
N PHE A 77 1.82 5.21 0.47
CA PHE A 77 2.46 6.15 1.39
C PHE A 77 2.54 7.56 0.81
N GLY A 78 2.04 8.54 1.56
CA GLY A 78 2.08 9.96 1.17
C GLY A 78 2.85 10.87 2.11
N ILE A 79 3.53 11.87 1.54
CA ILE A 79 4.30 12.89 2.28
C ILE A 79 3.79 14.29 1.92
N CYS A 80 3.55 15.14 2.92
CA CYS A 80 3.15 16.54 2.76
C CYS A 80 1.93 16.71 1.83
N MET A 81 2.14 17.06 0.56
CA MET A 81 1.06 17.11 -0.44
C MET A 81 0.39 15.75 -0.61
N GLY A 82 1.16 14.66 -0.53
CA GLY A 82 0.63 13.30 -0.53
C GLY A 82 -0.33 13.01 0.64
N ASN A 83 -0.13 13.64 1.80
CA ASN A 83 -1.10 13.56 2.92
C ASN A 83 -2.43 14.20 2.53
N HIS A 84 -2.39 15.40 1.93
CA HIS A 84 -3.59 16.09 1.47
C HIS A 84 -4.32 15.30 0.39
N VAL A 85 -3.61 14.82 -0.64
CA VAL A 85 -4.21 14.05 -1.73
C VAL A 85 -4.85 12.77 -1.21
N LEU A 86 -4.18 12.05 -0.30
CA LEU A 86 -4.72 10.84 0.30
C LEU A 86 -5.97 11.13 1.15
N GLY A 87 -5.91 12.14 2.02
CA GLY A 87 -7.04 12.54 2.86
C GLY A 87 -8.25 13.01 2.04
N LEU A 88 -8.04 13.84 1.02
CA LEU A 88 -9.10 14.28 0.10
C LEU A 88 -9.70 13.10 -0.67
N ALA A 89 -8.88 12.15 -1.11
CA ALA A 89 -9.36 10.93 -1.77
C ALA A 89 -10.21 10.07 -0.82
N ALA A 90 -9.82 10.00 0.46
CA ALA A 90 -10.57 9.34 1.54
C ALA A 90 -11.88 10.05 1.93
N GLY A 91 -12.07 11.31 1.52
CA GLY A 91 -13.28 12.10 1.81
C GLY A 91 -13.13 13.14 2.92
N LEU A 92 -11.91 13.38 3.41
CA LEU A 92 -11.61 14.50 4.30
C LEU A 92 -11.62 15.83 3.55
N LYS A 93 -11.53 16.92 4.31
CA LYS A 93 -11.38 18.29 3.79
C LYS A 93 -10.01 18.83 4.16
N THR A 94 -9.60 19.89 3.49
CA THR A 94 -8.41 20.68 3.86
C THR A 94 -8.82 22.07 4.29
N TYR A 95 -7.99 22.71 5.11
CA TYR A 95 -8.12 24.12 5.46
C TYR A 95 -6.75 24.79 5.46
N LYS A 96 -6.74 26.11 5.27
CA LYS A 96 -5.51 26.91 5.30
C LYS A 96 -5.17 27.27 6.74
N LEU A 97 -3.94 26.99 7.15
CA LEU A 97 -3.40 27.40 8.44
C LEU A 97 -3.13 28.91 8.44
N GLN A 98 -3.30 29.56 9.60
CA GLN A 98 -3.09 31.01 9.71
C GLN A 98 -1.63 31.40 9.38
N PHE A 99 -0.67 30.70 9.98
CA PHE A 99 0.74 30.92 9.73
C PHE A 99 1.41 29.77 9.00
N GLY A 100 0.83 28.57 9.00
CA GLY A 100 1.43 27.34 8.48
C GLY A 100 2.59 26.82 9.33
N ASN A 101 2.94 25.55 9.17
CA ASN A 101 4.03 24.95 9.91
C ASN A 101 5.29 24.89 9.05
N ARG A 102 6.30 25.66 9.46
CA ARG A 102 7.58 25.81 8.76
C ARG A 102 8.72 25.78 9.77
N GLY A 103 9.52 24.73 9.74
CA GLY A 103 10.66 24.60 10.64
C GLY A 103 11.19 23.17 10.72
N HIS A 104 12.33 23.04 11.37
CA HIS A 104 13.00 21.76 11.59
C HIS A 104 12.83 21.22 13.03
N ASN A 105 12.03 21.90 13.84
CA ASN A 105 11.83 21.63 15.26
C ASN A 105 10.35 21.41 15.61
N GLN A 106 9.53 20.97 14.65
CA GLN A 106 8.10 20.83 14.87
C GLN A 106 7.81 19.48 15.56
N PRO A 107 7.26 19.48 16.78
CA PRO A 107 6.96 18.26 17.52
C PRO A 107 5.69 17.60 16.97
N CYS A 108 5.75 16.30 16.68
CA CYS A 108 4.61 15.48 16.30
C CYS A 108 4.44 14.33 17.28
N LEU A 109 3.19 14.10 17.69
CA LEU A 109 2.79 12.97 18.52
C LEU A 109 2.34 11.81 17.61
N ASP A 110 3.00 10.66 17.71
CA ASP A 110 2.56 9.40 17.14
C ASP A 110 1.39 8.85 17.96
N LEU A 111 0.24 8.68 17.31
CA LEU A 111 -1.01 8.26 17.95
C LEU A 111 -1.25 6.74 17.86
N THR A 112 -0.30 5.96 17.34
CA THR A 112 -0.47 4.51 17.22
C THR A 112 -0.36 3.77 18.56
N SER A 113 0.32 4.36 19.54
CA SER A 113 0.47 3.79 20.89
C SER A 113 -0.44 4.45 21.91
N LYS A 114 -0.85 3.69 22.95
CA LYS A 114 -1.68 4.21 24.07
C LYS A 114 -1.05 5.42 24.76
N VAL A 115 0.28 5.44 24.86
CA VAL A 115 1.05 6.61 25.29
C VAL A 115 1.70 7.18 24.03
N PRO A 116 1.29 8.37 23.56
CA PRO A 116 1.85 8.94 22.35
C PRO A 116 3.35 9.20 22.48
N LYS A 117 4.12 8.82 21.46
CA LYS A 117 5.55 9.15 21.38
C LYS A 117 5.71 10.47 20.63
N CYS A 118 6.56 11.35 21.13
CA CYS A 118 6.89 12.59 20.44
C CYS A 118 8.13 12.40 19.56
N VAL A 119 8.05 12.88 18.32
CA VAL A 119 9.17 12.94 17.36
C VAL A 119 9.34 14.38 16.88
N ILE A 120 10.58 14.81 16.65
CA ILE A 120 10.85 16.13 16.06
C ILE A 120 10.89 15.98 14.54
N THR A 121 10.21 16.89 13.84
CA THR A 121 9.98 16.77 12.40
C THR A 121 10.35 18.04 11.64
N SER A 122 10.68 17.87 10.36
CA SER A 122 10.77 18.97 9.40
C SER A 122 9.44 19.19 8.72
N GLN A 123 8.92 20.41 8.77
CA GLN A 123 7.64 20.77 8.16
C GLN A 123 7.77 22.00 7.28
N ASN A 124 6.98 22.02 6.19
CA ASN A 124 6.89 23.16 5.27
C ASN A 124 5.55 23.15 4.53
N HIS A 125 4.43 23.35 5.25
CA HIS A 125 3.09 23.36 4.67
C HIS A 125 2.22 24.49 5.22
N GLY A 126 1.32 24.99 4.37
CA GLY A 126 0.35 26.04 4.71
C GLY A 126 -1.09 25.54 4.85
N TYR A 127 -1.34 24.26 4.60
CA TYR A 127 -2.65 23.61 4.67
C TYR A 127 -2.56 22.39 5.57
N ALA A 128 -3.67 22.03 6.20
CA ALA A 128 -3.81 20.82 6.99
C ALA A 128 -5.12 20.08 6.63
N LEU A 129 -5.17 18.79 6.93
CA LEU A 129 -6.40 18.02 6.87
C LEU A 129 -7.31 18.36 8.06
N ASP A 130 -8.61 18.48 7.80
CA ASP A 130 -9.64 18.53 8.82
C ASP A 130 -10.07 17.10 9.17
N ASP A 131 -9.53 16.59 10.28
CA ASP A 131 -9.76 15.23 10.79
C ASP A 131 -10.78 15.18 11.94
N ARG A 132 -11.57 16.24 12.14
CA ARG A 132 -12.63 16.29 13.18
C ARG A 132 -13.72 15.25 12.95
N VAL A 133 -13.98 14.93 11.69
CA VAL A 133 -14.92 13.88 11.27
C VAL A 133 -14.16 12.90 10.37
N MET A 134 -13.71 11.80 10.95
CA MET A 134 -12.96 10.77 10.22
C MET A 134 -13.92 9.82 9.47
N PRO A 135 -13.68 9.55 8.18
CA PRO A 135 -14.36 8.49 7.44
C PRO A 135 -14.13 7.12 8.09
N GLN A 136 -15.11 6.21 7.95
CA GLN A 136 -14.98 4.85 8.47
C GLN A 136 -13.74 4.14 7.91
N GLY A 137 -13.00 3.46 8.79
CA GLY A 137 -11.78 2.74 8.41
C GLY A 137 -10.54 3.62 8.28
N TRP A 138 -10.64 4.90 8.66
CA TRP A 138 -9.53 5.84 8.74
C TRP A 138 -9.31 6.35 10.16
N ALA A 139 -8.05 6.66 10.49
CA ALA A 139 -7.66 7.23 11.78
C ALA A 139 -6.58 8.30 11.60
N ALA A 140 -6.48 9.23 12.55
CA ALA A 140 -5.33 10.13 12.63
C ALA A 140 -4.07 9.32 12.98
N TYR A 141 -2.96 9.60 12.30
CA TYR A 141 -1.67 8.94 12.54
C TYR A 141 -0.79 9.78 13.46
N PHE A 142 -0.53 11.01 13.05
CA PHE A 142 0.26 11.96 13.80
C PHE A 142 -0.54 13.22 14.05
N ARG A 143 -0.19 13.92 15.13
CA ARG A 143 -0.74 15.23 15.47
C ARG A 143 0.34 16.18 15.90
N ASN A 144 0.27 17.42 15.45
CA ASN A 144 1.19 18.46 15.88
C ASN A 144 1.00 18.74 17.37
N ALA A 145 2.08 18.71 18.16
CA ALA A 145 1.97 18.90 19.60
C ALA A 145 1.77 20.38 20.00
N ASN A 146 2.09 21.33 19.11
CA ASN A 146 1.96 22.76 19.38
C ASN A 146 0.54 23.28 19.09
N ASP A 147 -0.02 22.93 17.93
CA ASP A 147 -1.30 23.50 17.45
C ASP A 147 -2.43 22.48 17.28
N GLY A 148 -2.15 21.18 17.47
CA GLY A 148 -3.14 20.11 17.35
C GLY A 148 -3.55 19.77 15.92
N SER A 149 -2.93 20.36 14.89
CA SER A 149 -3.24 20.07 13.49
C SER A 149 -2.89 18.64 13.10
N ASN A 150 -3.58 18.11 12.08
CA ASN A 150 -3.33 16.77 11.56
C ASN A 150 -1.94 16.71 10.90
N GLU A 151 -1.15 15.72 11.31
CA GLU A 151 0.20 15.49 10.80
C GLU A 151 0.34 14.14 10.08
N GLY A 152 -0.78 13.44 9.85
CA GLY A 152 -0.82 12.17 9.16
C GLY A 152 -2.13 11.42 9.37
N ILE A 153 -2.40 10.46 8.49
CA ILE A 153 -3.57 9.58 8.56
C ILE A 153 -3.20 8.13 8.23
N LEU A 154 -4.00 7.20 8.75
CA LEU A 154 -3.95 5.77 8.47
C LEU A 154 -5.30 5.32 7.90
N GLY A 155 -5.28 4.38 6.97
CA GLY A 155 -6.45 3.78 6.34
C GLY A 155 -6.17 2.37 5.82
N GLY A 156 -7.22 1.66 5.39
CA GLY A 156 -7.09 0.34 4.75
C GLY A 156 -6.54 -0.76 5.66
N GLY A 157 -6.64 -0.61 6.98
CA GLY A 157 -5.99 -1.49 7.96
C GLY A 157 -4.51 -1.16 8.20
N GLY A 158 -4.07 0.06 7.89
CA GLY A 158 -2.70 0.55 8.12
C GLY A 158 -1.77 0.48 6.89
N VAL A 159 -2.24 -0.10 5.79
CA VAL A 159 -1.50 -0.19 4.52
C VAL A 159 -1.57 1.10 3.70
N TRP A 160 -2.56 1.95 3.97
CA TRP A 160 -2.61 3.32 3.44
C TRP A 160 -2.23 4.26 4.55
N ARG A 161 -1.18 5.03 4.34
CA ARG A 161 -0.66 5.92 5.35
C ARG A 161 -0.10 7.17 4.73
N SER A 162 -0.09 8.24 5.50
CA SER A 162 0.59 9.45 5.10
C SER A 162 1.01 10.27 6.30
N VAL A 163 2.01 11.11 6.08
CA VAL A 163 2.50 12.10 7.03
C VAL A 163 2.56 13.46 6.38
N GLN A 164 2.28 14.50 7.16
CA GLN A 164 2.25 15.87 6.69
C GLN A 164 3.64 16.52 6.72
N PHE A 165 4.52 16.02 7.60
CA PHE A 165 5.93 16.39 7.69
C PHE A 165 6.81 15.66 6.66
N HIS A 166 8.10 15.98 6.66
CA HIS A 166 9.10 15.51 5.71
C HIS A 166 10.09 14.51 6.35
N PRO A 167 9.79 13.20 6.36
CA PRO A 167 10.69 12.18 6.92
C PRO A 167 11.98 12.00 6.12
N GLU A 168 12.03 12.44 4.86
CA GLU A 168 13.24 12.39 4.03
C GLU A 168 14.30 13.40 4.50
N ALA A 169 13.99 14.25 5.47
CA ALA A 169 14.89 15.25 6.02
C ALA A 169 15.57 16.12 4.93
N ARG A 170 16.87 16.39 5.12
CA ARG A 170 17.72 17.35 4.38
C ARG A 170 17.49 18.81 4.79
N GLY A 171 17.93 19.11 6.01
CA GLY A 171 17.85 20.41 6.69
C GLY A 171 17.41 20.29 8.16
N GLY A 172 16.67 19.23 8.50
CA GLY A 172 16.22 18.95 9.86
C GLY A 172 16.43 17.49 10.29
N PRO A 173 15.73 17.05 11.35
CA PRO A 173 16.01 15.80 12.06
C PRO A 173 15.76 14.57 11.21
N VAL A 174 16.41 13.47 11.61
CA VAL A 174 16.37 12.16 10.95
C VAL A 174 15.49 11.15 11.69
N ASP A 175 14.77 11.60 12.71
CA ASP A 175 13.99 10.82 13.68
C ASP A 175 12.89 9.97 13.05
N THR A 176 12.43 10.31 11.83
CA THR A 176 11.29 9.67 11.16
C THR A 176 11.65 8.94 9.87
N MET A 177 12.94 8.71 9.60
CA MET A 177 13.38 7.98 8.39
C MET A 177 12.89 6.53 8.35
N TYR A 178 12.59 5.91 9.51
CA TYR A 178 12.04 4.56 9.62
C TYR A 178 10.71 4.39 8.85
N LEU A 179 10.00 5.48 8.58
CA LEU A 179 8.79 5.45 7.75
C LEU A 179 9.10 5.00 6.32
N PHE A 180 10.31 5.18 5.78
CA PHE A 180 10.68 4.59 4.49
C PHE A 180 10.86 3.08 4.59
N ASP A 181 11.50 2.61 5.66
CA ASP A 181 11.73 1.17 5.92
C ASP A 181 10.39 0.44 6.05
N GLU A 182 9.45 1.00 6.81
CA GLU A 182 8.10 0.45 6.96
C GLU A 182 7.34 0.36 5.63
N PHE A 183 7.51 1.35 4.74
CA PHE A 183 6.85 1.33 3.44
C PHE A 183 7.46 0.25 2.54
N ALA A 184 8.79 0.16 2.49
CA ALA A 184 9.49 -0.87 1.74
C ALA A 184 9.14 -2.28 2.24
N ALA A 185 8.99 -2.46 3.56
CA ALA A 185 8.54 -3.71 4.14
C ALA A 185 7.10 -4.07 3.71
N GLN A 186 6.17 -3.10 3.71
CA GLN A 186 4.81 -3.30 3.22
C GLN A 186 4.77 -3.68 1.73
N VAL A 187 5.54 -3.00 0.90
CA VAL A 187 5.67 -3.30 -0.55
C VAL A 187 6.23 -4.70 -0.76
N SER A 188 7.28 -5.05 -0.04
CA SER A 188 7.91 -6.39 -0.13
C SER A 188 6.94 -7.49 0.28
N ALA A 189 6.20 -7.31 1.37
CA ALA A 189 5.19 -8.26 1.82
C ALA A 189 4.06 -8.41 0.79
N PHE A 190 3.57 -7.31 0.23
CA PHE A 190 2.54 -7.33 -0.82
C PHE A 190 3.02 -8.07 -2.07
N HIS A 191 4.25 -7.80 -2.54
CA HIS A 191 4.86 -8.49 -3.67
C HIS A 191 4.95 -10.01 -3.44
N GLN A 192 5.39 -10.43 -2.25
CA GLN A 192 5.48 -11.86 -1.90
C GLN A 192 4.12 -12.54 -1.94
N VAL A 193 3.09 -11.91 -1.38
CA VAL A 193 1.72 -12.46 -1.39
C VAL A 193 1.21 -12.60 -2.83
N ARG A 194 1.36 -11.58 -3.68
CA ARG A 194 0.95 -11.65 -5.10
C ARG A 194 1.67 -12.75 -5.85
N LYS A 195 2.97 -12.90 -5.63
CA LYS A 195 3.78 -13.97 -6.23
C LYS A 195 3.27 -15.35 -5.81
N GLN A 196 2.97 -15.55 -4.53
CA GLN A 196 2.40 -16.81 -4.03
C GLN A 196 1.04 -17.11 -4.65
N MET A 197 0.15 -16.12 -4.74
CA MET A 197 -1.16 -16.28 -5.37
C MET A 197 -1.06 -16.63 -6.86
N ALA A 198 -0.15 -16.00 -7.59
CA ALA A 198 0.08 -16.30 -9.00
C ALA A 198 0.59 -17.75 -9.21
N VAL A 199 1.47 -18.22 -8.32
CA VAL A 199 1.93 -19.62 -8.32
C VAL A 199 0.77 -20.58 -8.02
N GLN A 200 -0.05 -20.30 -7.00
CA GLN A 200 -1.21 -21.14 -6.65
C GLN A 200 -2.24 -21.22 -7.78
N GLN A 201 -2.57 -20.10 -8.41
CA GLN A 201 -3.47 -20.08 -9.57
C GLN A 201 -2.91 -20.91 -10.72
N SER A 202 -1.61 -20.80 -10.99
CA SER A 202 -0.94 -21.58 -12.04
C SER A 202 -0.98 -23.08 -11.73
N GLN A 203 -0.76 -23.48 -10.47
CA GLN A 203 -0.83 -24.88 -10.02
C GLN A 203 -2.25 -25.44 -10.11
N GLN A 204 -3.27 -24.70 -9.66
CA GLN A 204 -4.67 -25.11 -9.77
C GLN A 204 -5.10 -25.29 -11.23
N MET A 205 -4.64 -24.43 -12.14
CA MET A 205 -4.90 -24.58 -13.58
C MET A 205 -4.21 -25.82 -14.18
N VAL A 206 -3.06 -26.25 -13.65
CA VAL A 206 -2.39 -27.49 -14.06
C VAL A 206 -3.15 -28.70 -13.53
N GLU A 207 -3.53 -28.72 -12.26
CA GLU A 207 -4.31 -29.81 -11.65
C GLU A 207 -5.68 -30.00 -12.32
N GLN A 208 -6.38 -28.91 -12.64
CA GLN A 208 -7.65 -28.97 -13.39
C GLN A 208 -7.48 -29.38 -14.86
N LYS A 209 -6.27 -29.25 -15.43
CA LYS A 209 -5.97 -29.68 -16.80
C LYS A 209 -5.51 -31.13 -16.90
N VAL A 210 -5.21 -31.82 -15.79
CA VAL A 210 -4.95 -33.27 -15.80
C VAL A 210 -6.32 -33.96 -15.71
N PRO A 211 -6.86 -34.52 -16.81
CA PRO A 211 -8.10 -35.26 -16.74
C PRO A 211 -7.82 -36.54 -15.94
N GLU A 212 -8.71 -36.90 -15.03
CA GLU A 212 -8.75 -38.20 -14.34
C GLU A 212 -8.82 -39.42 -15.31
N THR A 213 -8.90 -39.19 -16.62
CA THR A 213 -9.00 -40.21 -17.67
C THR A 213 -7.68 -40.65 -18.30
N LEU A 214 -6.53 -40.29 -17.73
CA LEU A 214 -5.24 -40.92 -18.06
C LEU A 214 -4.75 -41.87 -16.95
N ILE A 215 -5.67 -42.61 -16.32
CA ILE A 215 -5.33 -43.98 -15.92
C ILE A 215 -5.15 -44.74 -17.24
N ASP A 216 -3.90 -44.79 -17.69
CA ASP A 216 -3.40 -45.52 -18.83
C ASP A 216 -4.24 -46.80 -19.11
N PRO A 217 -4.78 -46.99 -20.33
CA PRO A 217 -5.42 -48.25 -20.73
C PRO A 217 -4.56 -49.47 -20.40
N PHE A 218 -3.24 -49.31 -20.32
CA PHE A 218 -2.29 -50.33 -19.90
C PHE A 218 -2.43 -50.72 -18.42
N VAL A 219 -2.70 -49.78 -17.51
CA VAL A 219 -2.92 -50.07 -16.08
C VAL A 219 -4.27 -50.77 -15.87
N ALA A 220 -5.32 -50.35 -16.59
CA ALA A 220 -6.61 -51.05 -16.58
C ALA A 220 -6.53 -52.47 -17.20
N TYR A 221 -5.75 -52.63 -18.28
CA TYR A 221 -5.50 -53.94 -18.91
C TYR A 221 -4.70 -54.90 -18.01
N MET A 222 -3.68 -54.40 -17.30
CA MET A 222 -2.88 -55.21 -16.38
C MET A 222 -3.65 -55.60 -15.11
N ALA A 223 -4.53 -54.74 -14.60
CA ALA A 223 -5.43 -55.07 -13.49
C ALA A 223 -6.45 -56.16 -13.86
N ALA A 224 -7.01 -56.10 -15.08
CA ALA A 224 -7.95 -57.11 -15.58
C ALA A 224 -7.31 -58.49 -15.80
N ARG A 225 -6.03 -58.56 -16.21
CA ARG A 225 -5.31 -59.84 -16.36
C ARG A 225 -4.97 -60.51 -15.03
N ASN A 226 -4.67 -59.74 -13.98
CA ASN A 226 -4.41 -60.31 -12.67
C ASN A 226 -5.68 -60.82 -11.96
N ALA A 227 -6.86 -60.29 -12.28
CA ALA A 227 -8.12 -60.79 -11.74
C ALA A 227 -8.53 -62.17 -12.31
N VAL A 228 -8.16 -62.47 -13.57
CA VAL A 228 -8.47 -63.77 -14.22
C VAL A 228 -7.49 -64.89 -13.80
N ALA A 229 -6.28 -64.53 -13.36
CA ALA A 229 -5.31 -65.51 -12.85
C ALA A 229 -5.65 -66.05 -11.45
N VAL A 230 -6.47 -65.35 -10.66
CA VAL A 230 -6.83 -65.77 -9.29
C VAL A 230 -8.11 -66.61 -9.23
N SER A 231 -8.96 -66.60 -10.27
CA SER A 231 -10.18 -67.43 -10.30
C SER A 231 -9.97 -68.83 -10.87
N SER A 232 -8.83 -69.14 -11.49
CA SER A 232 -8.52 -70.45 -12.06
C SER A 232 -7.70 -71.37 -11.14
N ALA A 233 -7.28 -70.89 -9.96
CA ALA A 233 -6.53 -71.68 -8.97
C ALA A 233 -7.39 -72.22 -7.81
N ARG A 234 -8.72 -72.08 -7.85
CA ARG A 234 -9.66 -72.53 -6.79
C ARG A 234 -10.65 -73.61 -7.23
N ALA A 235 -10.33 -74.36 -8.29
CA ALA A 235 -11.14 -75.48 -8.78
C ALA A 235 -10.37 -76.82 -8.85
N MET A 236 -9.25 -76.95 -8.14
CA MET A 236 -8.54 -78.22 -7.94
C MET A 236 -8.01 -78.33 -6.51
N GLN A 237 -8.90 -78.68 -5.58
CA GLN A 237 -8.70 -79.41 -4.33
C GLN A 237 -10.09 -79.82 -3.83
#